data_AF-A0A6P0I6G0-F1
#
_entry.id   AF-A0A6P0I6G0-F1
#
_cell.length_a   1.000
_cell.length_b   1.000
_cell.length_c   1.000
_cell.angle_alpha   90.00
_cell.angle_beta   90.00
_cell.angle_gamma   90.00
#
_symmetry.space_group_name_H-M   'P 1'
#
loop_
_entity.id
_entity.type
_entity.pdbx_description
1 polymer ?
#
loop_
_entity_poly.entity_id
_entity_poly.type
_entity_poly.pdbx_seq_one_letter_code
_entity_poly.pdbx_strand_id
1 'polypeptide(L)'
;MYNLPQPPYFLIAVGLFMSLSSGIVFAKLIKQLVQDWSVNPSTCNIVSMRGLTLQLPYIGIAIGALIFLSSSLQLFGFTNLVAYSICLPLTVATGVVVWIQLTKILDKMEQSITEES
;
A
#
# COMPACT_ATOMS: atom_id res chain seq x y z
N MET A 1 -28.82 -26.84 8.49
CA MET A 1 -27.83 -26.40 9.49
C MET A 1 -27.39 -24.98 9.13
N TYR A 2 -27.83 -23.98 9.90
CA TYR A 2 -27.42 -22.59 9.71
C TYR A 2 -25.98 -22.49 10.24
N ASN A 3 -24.98 -22.73 9.39
CA ASN A 3 -23.59 -22.43 9.73
C ASN A 3 -23.50 -20.91 9.83
N LEU A 4 -23.62 -20.37 11.05
CA LEU A 4 -23.20 -19.01 11.32
C LEU A 4 -21.73 -18.93 10.88
N PRO A 5 -21.39 -18.11 9.87
CA PRO A 5 -20.00 -17.89 9.50
C PRO A 5 -19.28 -17.43 10.77
N GLN A 6 -18.35 -18.25 11.26
CA GLN A 6 -17.54 -17.86 12.40
C GLN A 6 -16.79 -16.59 11.99
N PRO A 7 -16.88 -15.50 12.78
CA PRO A 7 -16.26 -14.24 12.37
C PRO A 7 -14.77 -14.48 12.15
N PRO A 8 -14.19 -14.00 11.04
CA PRO A 8 -12.83 -14.38 10.65
C PRO A 8 -11.78 -13.58 11.44
N TYR A 9 -11.78 -13.69 12.77
CA TYR A 9 -10.84 -13.01 13.66
C TYR A 9 -9.38 -13.26 13.27
N PHE A 10 -9.07 -14.46 12.79
CA PHE A 10 -7.75 -14.81 12.28
C PHE A 10 -7.37 -13.99 11.03
N LEU A 11 -8.29 -13.81 10.07
CA LEU A 11 -8.03 -13.01 8.86
C LEU A 11 -7.89 -11.53 9.18
N ILE A 12 -8.60 -11.01 10.19
CA ILE A 12 -8.41 -9.65 10.69
C ILE A 12 -6.98 -9.46 11.18
N ALA A 13 -6.51 -10.34 12.06
CA ALA A 13 -5.16 -10.27 12.60
C ALA A 13 -4.11 -10.38 11.48
N VAL A 14 -4.23 -11.39 10.60
CA VAL A 14 -3.31 -11.61 9.48
C VAL A 14 -3.29 -10.41 8.52
N GLY A 15 -4.45 -9.89 8.13
CA GLY A 15 -4.56 -8.73 7.24
C GLY A 15 -3.90 -7.49 7.85
N LEU A 16 -4.09 -7.27 9.15
CA LEU A 16 -3.47 -6.16 9.87
C LEU A 16 -1.94 -6.30 9.93
N PHE A 17 -1.42 -7.48 10.30
CA PHE A 17 0.03 -7.72 10.31
C PHE A 17 0.65 -7.62 8.92
N MET A 18 -0.02 -8.13 7.88
CA MET A 18 0.45 -8.05 6.51
C MET A 18 0.50 -6.60 6.01
N SER A 19 -0.57 -5.83 6.23
CA SER A 19 -0.62 -4.42 5.88
C SER A 19 0.42 -3.60 6.65
N LEU A 20 0.59 -3.86 7.95
CA LEU A 20 1.50 -3.11 8.81
C LEU A 20 2.96 -3.39 8.46
N SER A 21 3.33 -4.66 8.33
CA SER A 21 4.70 -5.05 7.95
C SER A 21 5.09 -4.47 6.59
N SER A 22 4.21 -4.59 5.61
CA SER A 22 4.41 -4.04 4.27
C SER A 22 4.47 -2.50 4.28
N GLY A 23 3.66 -1.84 5.12
CA GLY A 23 3.68 -0.40 5.34
C GLY A 23 5.00 0.10 5.92
N ILE A 24 5.57 -0.63 6.88
CA ILE A 24 6.87 -0.30 7.47
C ILE A 24 7.97 -0.42 6.41
N VAL A 25 7.98 -1.51 5.64
CA VAL A 25 8.97 -1.71 4.57
C VAL A 25 8.87 -0.61 3.52
N PHE A 26 7.67 -0.30 3.05
CA PHE A 26 7.42 0.78 2.10
C PHE A 26 7.90 2.14 2.62
N ALA A 27 7.58 2.48 3.88
CA ALA A 27 8.03 3.72 4.49
C ALA A 27 9.56 3.80 4.60
N LYS A 28 10.23 2.68 4.91
CA LYS A 28 11.70 2.61 4.91
C LYS A 28 12.28 2.82 3.52
N LEU A 29 11.70 2.21 2.48
CA LEU A 29 12.17 2.37 1.11
C LEU A 29 12.04 3.82 0.63
N ILE A 30 10.92 4.49 0.93
CA ILE A 30 10.77 5.93 0.62
C ILE A 30 11.81 6.76 1.36
N LYS A 31 12.00 6.52 2.66
CA LYS A 31 13.02 7.26 3.43
C LYS A 31 14.41 7.05 2.87
N GLN A 32 14.75 5.82 2.51
CA GLN A 32 16.02 5.48 1.89
C GLN A 32 16.18 6.20 0.55
N LEU A 33 15.15 6.18 -0.30
CA LEU A 33 15.15 6.89 -1.59
C LEU A 33 15.40 8.39 -1.41
N VAL A 34 14.68 9.03 -0.49
CA VAL A 34 14.83 10.47 -0.20
C VAL A 34 16.21 10.77 0.39
N GLN A 35 16.74 9.89 1.24
CA GLN A 35 18.06 10.06 1.81
C GLN A 35 19.16 9.90 0.75
N ASP A 36 19.07 8.87 -0.11
CA ASP A 36 20.00 8.67 -1.23
C ASP A 36 19.95 9.85 -2.21
N TRP A 37 18.74 10.35 -2.51
CA TRP A 37 18.56 11.56 -3.30
C TRP A 37 19.18 12.80 -2.64
N SER A 38 19.01 12.96 -1.33
CA SER A 38 19.57 14.11 -0.59
C SER A 38 21.10 14.10 -0.52
N VAL A 39 21.74 12.93 -0.59
CA VAL A 39 23.21 12.82 -0.52
C VAL A 39 23.81 12.87 -1.93
N ASN A 40 23.24 12.16 -2.89
CA ASN A 40 23.73 12.09 -4.27
C ASN A 40 22.56 12.14 -5.28
N PRO A 41 22.00 13.33 -5.55
CA PRO A 41 20.86 13.48 -6.44
C PRO A 41 21.15 12.93 -7.85
N SER A 42 22.36 13.17 -8.37
CA SER A 42 22.78 12.80 -9.74
C SER A 42 22.94 11.28 -9.97
N THR A 43 23.18 10.51 -8.91
CA THR A 43 23.39 9.04 -8.98
C THR A 43 22.16 8.27 -8.48
N CYS A 44 21.17 8.96 -7.93
CA CYS A 44 19.95 8.37 -7.41
C CYS A 44 19.11 7.85 -8.57
N ASN A 45 19.11 6.52 -8.78
CA ASN A 45 18.28 5.89 -9.80
C ASN A 45 16.84 5.74 -9.30
N ILE A 46 16.13 6.88 -9.21
CA ILE A 46 14.72 6.98 -8.79
C ILE A 46 13.85 6.05 -9.64
N VAL A 47 14.13 5.93 -10.93
CA VAL A 47 13.39 5.07 -11.88
C VAL A 47 13.50 3.59 -11.51
N SER A 48 14.70 3.10 -11.18
CA SER A 48 14.92 1.70 -10.80
C SER A 48 14.26 1.35 -9.46
N MET A 49 14.30 2.26 -8.48
CA MET A 49 13.66 2.06 -7.18
C MET A 49 12.13 2.22 -7.21
N ARG A 50 11.59 3.08 -8.07
CA ARG A 50 10.14 3.29 -8.29
C ARG A 50 9.44 2.07 -8.87
N GLY A 51 10.19 1.14 -9.47
CA GLY A 51 9.68 -0.10 -10.04
C GLY A 51 9.19 -1.12 -9.01
N LEU A 52 9.57 -2.38 -9.22
CA LEU A 52 9.12 -3.52 -8.41
C LEU A 52 9.41 -3.38 -6.91
N THR A 53 10.49 -2.68 -6.55
CA THR A 53 10.90 -2.49 -5.15
C THR A 53 9.88 -1.71 -4.32
N LEU A 54 9.26 -0.66 -4.88
CA LEU A 54 8.22 0.12 -4.20
C LEU A 54 6.81 -0.46 -4.44
N GLN A 55 6.55 -0.96 -5.65
CA GLN A 55 5.24 -1.50 -6.02
C GLN A 55 4.87 -2.76 -5.23
N LEU A 56 5.83 -3.66 -5.01
CA LEU A 56 5.58 -4.91 -4.30
C LEU A 56 5.06 -4.68 -2.86
N PRO A 57 5.76 -3.92 -1.99
CA PRO A 57 5.24 -3.64 -0.65
C PRO A 57 3.98 -2.76 -0.71
N TYR A 58 3.83 -1.90 -1.72
CA TYR A 58 2.61 -1.12 -1.88
C TYR A 58 1.36 -1.98 -2.12
N ILE A 59 1.47 -2.95 -3.03
CA ILE A 59 0.41 -3.93 -3.29
C ILE A 59 0.15 -4.78 -2.05
N GLY A 60 1.21 -5.15 -1.31
CA GLY A 60 1.08 -5.85 -0.03
C GLY A 60 0.26 -5.08 1.02
N ILE A 61 0.44 -3.75 1.11
CA ILE A 61 -0.39 -2.89 1.96
C ILE A 61 -1.84 -2.92 1.49
N ALA A 62 -2.09 -2.73 0.19
CA ALA A 62 -3.45 -2.69 -0.36
C ALA A 62 -4.20 -4.00 -0.14
N ILE A 63 -3.57 -5.15 -0.38
CA ILE A 63 -4.17 -6.47 -0.17
C ILE A 63 -4.42 -6.72 1.32
N GLY A 64 -3.43 -6.44 2.19
CA GLY A 64 -3.58 -6.59 3.64
C GLY A 64 -4.69 -5.71 4.19
N ALA A 65 -4.75 -4.45 3.78
CA ALA A 65 -5.78 -3.50 4.16
C ALA A 65 -7.17 -3.94 3.68
N LEU A 66 -7.29 -4.47 2.45
CA LEU A 66 -8.54 -5.01 1.93
C LEU A 66 -9.06 -6.17 2.76
N ILE A 67 -8.19 -7.14 3.07
CA ILE A 67 -8.52 -8.31 3.89
C ILE A 67 -8.93 -7.86 5.30
N PHE A 68 -8.19 -6.92 5.89
CA PHE A 68 -8.50 -6.37 7.20
C PHE A 68 -9.85 -5.65 7.23
N LEU A 69 -10.11 -4.74 6.27
CA LEU A 69 -11.37 -3.99 6.20
C LEU A 69 -12.56 -4.93 5.97
N SER A 70 -12.47 -5.82 4.99
CA SER A 70 -13.56 -6.74 4.64
C SER A 70 -13.88 -7.71 5.79
N SER A 71 -12.85 -8.20 6.49
CA SER A 71 -13.01 -9.06 7.66
C SER A 71 -13.55 -8.29 8.87
N SER A 72 -13.17 -7.01 9.02
CA SER A 72 -13.71 -6.13 10.07
C SER A 72 -15.18 -5.79 9.85
N LEU A 73 -15.62 -5.60 8.60
CA LEU A 73 -17.03 -5.41 8.28
C LEU A 73 -17.87 -6.66 8.59
N GLN A 74 -17.33 -7.86 8.35
CA GLN A 74 -18.00 -9.10 8.72
C GLN A 74 -18.23 -9.23 10.23
N LEU A 75 -17.35 -8.64 11.06
CA LEU A 75 -17.53 -8.59 12.52
C LEU A 75 -18.83 -7.87 12.92
N PHE A 76 -19.27 -6.89 12.12
CA PHE A 76 -20.52 -6.15 12.34
C PHE A 76 -21.76 -6.88 11.79
N GLY A 77 -21.63 -8.12 11.30
CA GLY A 77 -22.74 -8.92 10.79
C GLY A 77 -23.04 -8.75 9.30
N PHE A 78 -22.18 -8.03 8.56
CA PHE A 78 -22.30 -7.95 7.10
C PHE A 78 -21.91 -9.27 6.42
N THR A 79 -22.64 -9.64 5.36
CA THR A 79 -22.30 -10.82 4.53
C THR A 79 -21.00 -10.58 3.76
N ASN A 80 -20.19 -11.63 3.56
CA ASN A 80 -18.91 -11.56 2.81
C ASN A 80 -19.05 -10.79 1.49
N LEU A 81 -20.10 -11.08 0.73
CA LEU A 81 -20.33 -10.47 -0.58
C LEU A 81 -20.46 -8.95 -0.50
N VAL A 82 -21.21 -8.45 0.48
CA VAL A 82 -21.39 -7.00 0.69
C VAL A 82 -20.09 -6.36 1.18
N ALA A 83 -19.41 -6.99 2.14
CA ALA A 83 -18.16 -6.47 2.69
C ALA A 83 -17.08 -6.33 1.62
N TYR A 84 -16.85 -7.37 0.79
CA TYR A 84 -15.89 -7.30 -0.30
C TYR A 84 -16.32 -6.35 -1.41
N SER A 85 -17.61 -6.26 -1.73
CA SER A 85 -18.09 -5.35 -2.79
C SER A 85 -17.88 -3.88 -2.48
N ILE A 86 -17.91 -3.50 -1.19
CA ILE A 86 -17.66 -2.11 -0.77
C ILE A 86 -16.15 -1.88 -0.58
N CYS A 87 -15.46 -2.80 0.09
CA CYS A 87 -14.05 -2.62 0.40
C CYS A 87 -13.15 -2.71 -0.82
N LEU A 88 -13.44 -3.58 -1.80
CA LEU A 88 -12.62 -3.69 -3.03
C LEU A 88 -12.48 -2.36 -3.78
N PRO A 89 -13.57 -1.74 -4.27
CA PRO A 89 -13.47 -0.49 -5.02
C PRO A 89 -12.90 0.62 -4.15
N LEU A 90 -13.24 0.67 -2.86
CA LEU A 90 -12.71 1.67 -1.95
C LEU A 90 -11.19 1.55 -1.77
N THR A 91 -10.69 0.34 -1.50
CA THR A 91 -9.25 0.09 -1.32
C THR A 91 -8.49 0.28 -2.62
N VAL A 92 -9.04 -0.17 -3.76
CA VAL A 92 -8.42 0.03 -5.07
C VAL A 92 -8.37 1.50 -5.43
N ALA A 93 -9.48 2.25 -5.31
CA ALA A 93 -9.51 3.67 -5.60
C ALA A 93 -8.54 4.44 -4.71
N THR A 94 -8.54 4.18 -3.40
CA THR A 94 -7.61 4.78 -2.45
C THR A 94 -6.16 4.45 -2.79
N GLY A 95 -5.90 3.18 -3.13
CA GLY A 95 -4.58 2.72 -3.54
C GLY A 95 -4.09 3.41 -4.80
N VAL A 96 -4.91 3.49 -5.84
CA VAL A 96 -4.55 4.17 -7.08
C VAL A 96 -4.25 5.65 -6.81
N VAL A 97 -5.07 6.34 -6.03
CA VAL A 97 -4.89 7.76 -5.70
C VAL A 97 -3.60 7.99 -4.91
N VAL A 98 -3.31 7.17 -3.91
CA VAL A 98 -2.08 7.28 -3.12
C VAL A 98 -0.84 6.97 -3.98
N TRP A 99 -0.91 5.97 -4.86
CA TRP A 99 0.17 5.64 -5.79
C TRP A 99 0.48 6.78 -6.77
N ILE A 100 -0.55 7.42 -7.31
CA ILE A 100 -0.39 8.60 -8.19
C ILE A 100 0.26 9.75 -7.42
N GLN A 101 -0.16 10.01 -6.19
CA GLN A 101 0.44 11.06 -5.36
C GLN A 101 1.93 10.79 -5.11
N LEU A 102 2.28 9.54 -4.77
CA LEU A 102 3.66 9.13 -4.59
C LEU A 102 4.48 9.31 -5.88
N THR A 103 3.95 8.83 -7.01
CA THR A 103 4.63 8.93 -8.31
C THR A 103 4.90 10.39 -8.67
N LYS A 104 3.95 11.29 -8.42
CA LYS A 104 4.13 12.74 -8.61
C LYS A 104 5.23 13.33 -7.74
N ILE A 105 5.38 12.86 -6.50
CA ILE A 105 6.46 13.32 -5.61
C ILE A 105 7.81 12.84 -6.17
N LEU A 106 7.90 11.57 -6.59
CA LEU A 106 9.11 11.02 -7.20
C LEU A 106 9.49 11.73 -8.50
N ASP A 107 8.51 12.03 -9.36
CA ASP A 107 8.71 12.75 -10.62
C ASP A 107 9.29 14.15 -10.40
N LYS A 108 8.79 14.87 -9.38
CA LYS A 108 9.35 16.17 -8.98
C LYS A 108 10.80 16.09 -8.50
N MET A 109 11.18 15.00 -7.82
CA MET A 109 12.57 14.78 -7.40
C MET A 109 13.48 14.43 -8.59
N GLU A 110 12.93 13.78 -9.62
CA GLU A 110 13.64 13.44 -10.86
C GLU A 110 13.88 14.70 -11.73
N GLN A 111 12.86 15.56 -11.83
CA GLN A 111 12.94 16.83 -12.56
C GLN A 111 13.97 17.79 -11.94
N SER A 112 14.02 17.91 -10.62
CA SER A 112 14.97 18.79 -9.95
C SER A 112 16.44 18.40 -10.18
N ILE A 113 16.73 17.12 -10.42
CA ILE A 113 18.08 16.68 -10.82
C ILE A 113 18.44 17.19 -12.23
N THR A 114 17.47 17.22 -13.13
CA THR A 114 17.67 17.57 -14.55
C THR A 114 17.82 19.07 -14.76
N GLU A 115 17.24 19.90 -13.89
CA GLU A 115 17.38 21.37 -13.94
C GLU A 115 18.71 21.87 -13.35
N GLU A 116 19.37 21.08 -12.49
CA GLU A 116 20.64 21.44 -11.84
C GLU A 116 21.89 20.97 -12.62
N SER A 117 21.71 20.15 -13.67
CA SER A 117 22.77 19.60 -14.53
C SER A 117 22.91 20.31 -15.87
#